data_AF-A0A7J9QNX8-F1
#
_entry.id   AF-A0A7J9QNX8-F1
#
_cell.length_a   1.000
_cell.length_b   1.000
_cell.length_c   1.000
_cell.angle_alpha   90.00
_cell.angle_beta   90.00
_cell.angle_gamma   90.00
#
_symmetry.space_group_name_H-M   'P 1'
#
loop_
_entity.id
_entity.type
_entity.pdbx_description
1 polymer ?
#
loop_
_entity_poly.entity_id
_entity_poly.type
_entity_poly.pdbx_seq_one_letter_code
_entity_poly.pdbx_strand_id
1 'polypeptide(L)'
;MISGWLFDVYPLNDKIILWIKNKKTHRIEINWTPSVYVASNTRYKLDKLWKNSQIKSLIKNHEWTKKIEKAYDLNESTVLKLSLKNSFDLLKLGKIIEGLDEFGVYRLYNVDVPPAQTFMYENDLFPLGKYDLDKKWIPQSDIAETNYKLPSFTKINLQVNAEPTGKIPKFTDSIKSIQINDVVLESDSEEQMILDCVRMIKDIDPDFIITKKGDSWDFPFLAFRAEKNKIPDKLVLGKEDSPLLIPKTRGMSYFSYGQIHFKPTSTQLLGRIHIDRSNAFLWETEQSLQAIFEISRTCRLPIQIAARASIGKCMSSVQFYNATKRNLLIPWKPIASEIFKTRMDLLVGDRGGLILEPQIGPHENVGEVDFASLFGNIMMKKNISAETINCQCCPD
;
A
#
# COMPACT_ATOMS: atom_id res chain seq x y z
N MET A 1 -19.50 -18.64 15.76
CA MET A 1 -18.51 -19.20 14.82
C MET A 1 -18.59 -18.50 13.49
N ILE A 2 -18.04 -17.28 13.43
CA ILE A 2 -17.89 -16.54 12.18
C ILE A 2 -16.45 -16.76 11.74
N SER A 3 -16.26 -17.67 10.78
CA SER A 3 -15.00 -17.82 10.05
C SER A 3 -15.10 -17.13 8.70
N GLY A 4 -14.05 -16.46 8.24
CA GLY A 4 -14.04 -15.85 6.92
C GLY A 4 -12.67 -15.35 6.49
N TRP A 5 -12.61 -14.75 5.31
CA TRP A 5 -11.38 -14.28 4.67
C TRP A 5 -11.18 -12.79 4.93
N LEU A 6 -9.97 -12.38 5.29
CA LEU A 6 -9.62 -10.97 5.47
C LEU A 6 -9.70 -10.21 4.14
N PHE A 7 -10.79 -9.47 3.94
CA PHE A 7 -11.11 -8.84 2.67
C PHE A 7 -10.53 -7.44 2.52
N ASP A 8 -10.64 -6.62 3.56
CA ASP A 8 -10.12 -5.24 3.57
C ASP A 8 -9.64 -4.86 4.96
N VAL A 9 -8.67 -3.94 5.02
CA VAL A 9 -8.09 -3.44 6.27
C VAL A 9 -7.60 -2.00 6.12
N TYR A 10 -8.04 -1.11 7.00
CA TYR A 10 -7.64 0.29 6.97
C TYR A 10 -7.79 0.96 8.36
N PRO A 11 -7.00 2.00 8.64
CA PRO A 11 -7.17 2.80 9.85
C PRO A 11 -8.39 3.72 9.74
N LEU A 12 -9.07 3.92 10.86
CA LEU A 12 -10.11 4.93 11.02
C LEU A 12 -9.92 5.60 12.39
N ASN A 13 -9.25 6.75 12.39
CA ASN A 13 -8.88 7.50 13.59
C ASN A 13 -8.00 6.67 14.57
N ASP A 14 -8.56 6.31 15.73
CA ASP A 14 -7.93 5.55 16.81
C ASP A 14 -8.21 4.03 16.75
N LYS A 15 -8.74 3.58 15.61
CA LYS A 15 -9.13 2.20 15.35
C LYS A 15 -8.55 1.69 14.05
N ILE A 16 -8.46 0.37 13.96
CA ILE A 16 -8.29 -0.36 12.70
C ILE A 16 -9.59 -1.10 12.38
N ILE A 17 -10.04 -0.99 11.13
CA ILE A 17 -11.24 -1.66 10.65
C ILE A 17 -10.80 -2.83 9.78
N LEU A 18 -11.40 -4.00 10.03
CA LEU A 18 -11.22 -5.20 9.23
C LEU A 18 -12.56 -5.60 8.64
N TRP A 19 -12.56 -5.95 7.37
CA TRP A 19 -13.70 -6.59 6.72
C TRP A 19 -13.41 -8.06 6.51
N ILE A 20 -14.28 -8.92 7.03
CA ILE A 20 -14.17 -10.37 6.88
C ILE A 20 -15.28 -10.85 5.95
N LYS A 21 -14.90 -11.41 4.81
CA LYS A 21 -15.84 -11.99 3.84
C LYS A 21 -16.13 -13.44 4.22
N ASN A 22 -17.40 -13.82 4.24
CA ASN A 22 -17.85 -15.21 4.16
C ASN A 22 -18.93 -15.30 3.07
N LYS A 23 -20.18 -15.67 3.40
CA LYS A 23 -21.36 -15.41 2.55
C LYS A 23 -21.65 -13.90 2.43
N LYS A 24 -21.44 -13.14 3.50
CA LYS A 24 -21.56 -11.67 3.56
C LYS A 24 -20.25 -11.06 4.07
N THR A 25 -20.12 -9.75 3.98
CA THR A 25 -18.98 -9.02 4.55
C THR A 25 -19.33 -8.55 5.95
N HIS A 26 -18.49 -8.88 6.93
CA HIS A 26 -18.64 -8.47 8.32
C HIS A 26 -17.59 -7.42 8.67
N ARG A 27 -18.03 -6.30 9.23
CA ARG A 27 -17.16 -5.23 9.73
C ARG A 27 -16.73 -5.55 11.16
N ILE A 28 -15.43 -5.42 11.43
CA ILE A 28 -14.84 -5.63 12.75
C ILE A 28 -13.97 -4.44 13.07
N GLU A 29 -14.08 -3.98 14.31
CA GLU A 29 -13.40 -2.80 14.79
C GLU A 29 -12.49 -3.16 15.95
N ILE A 30 -11.24 -2.72 15.88
CA ILE A 30 -10.24 -2.98 16.91
C ILE A 30 -9.62 -1.63 17.28
N ASN A 31 -9.62 -1.33 18.58
CA ASN A 31 -8.92 -0.16 19.11
C ASN A 31 -7.41 -0.39 18.96
N TRP A 32 -6.79 0.33 18.03
CA TRP A 32 -5.38 0.21 17.71
C TRP A 32 -4.90 1.47 17.01
N THR A 33 -3.69 1.91 17.36
CA THR A 33 -3.01 3.01 16.70
C THR A 33 -1.54 2.65 16.44
N PRO A 34 -0.95 3.15 15.34
CA PRO A 34 0.43 2.89 15.03
C PRO A 34 1.34 3.64 16.01
N SER A 35 2.62 3.28 15.99
CA SER A 35 3.64 3.90 16.83
C SER A 35 4.85 4.34 16.02
N VAL A 36 5.45 5.46 16.42
CA VAL A 36 6.77 5.90 15.95
C VAL A 36 7.81 5.48 16.97
N TYR A 37 8.95 4.99 16.50
CA TYR A 37 10.08 4.66 17.37
C TYR A 37 11.18 5.71 17.17
N VAL A 38 11.74 6.17 18.28
CA VAL A 38 12.77 7.21 18.31
C VAL A 38 13.98 6.71 19.09
N ALA A 39 15.13 6.78 18.46
CA ALA A 39 16.41 6.53 19.10
C ALA A 39 17.28 7.79 19.11
N SER A 40 18.20 7.86 20.07
CA SER A 40 19.20 8.91 20.18
C SER A 40 20.39 8.39 20.95
N ASN A 41 21.57 8.94 20.67
CA ASN A 41 22.78 8.62 21.44
C ASN A 41 22.71 9.17 22.88
N THR A 42 21.76 10.06 23.17
CA THR A 42 21.63 10.71 24.48
C THR A 42 20.25 10.46 25.09
N ARG A 43 20.21 9.69 26.19
CA ARG A 43 18.97 9.33 26.90
C ARG A 43 18.15 10.55 27.33
N TYR A 44 18.82 11.58 27.86
CA TYR A 44 18.19 12.84 28.30
C TYR A 44 17.38 13.54 27.18
N LYS A 45 17.85 13.48 25.92
CA LYS A 45 17.12 14.07 24.79
C LYS A 45 15.77 13.37 24.56
N LEU A 46 15.74 12.04 24.64
CA LEU A 46 14.52 11.25 24.54
C LEU A 46 13.56 11.53 25.71
N ASP A 47 14.08 11.72 26.93
CA ASP A 47 13.27 12.10 28.10
C ASP A 47 12.63 13.49 27.96
N LYS A 48 13.34 14.44 27.34
CA LYS A 48 12.80 15.77 27.01
C LYS A 48 11.76 15.68 25.89
N LEU A 49 11.96 14.77 24.93
CA LEU A 49 11.12 14.62 23.74
C LEU A 49 9.67 14.31 24.09
N TRP A 50 9.39 13.24 24.84
CA TRP A 50 8.00 12.89 25.19
C TRP A 50 7.35 13.89 26.16
N LYS A 51 8.14 14.73 26.84
CA LYS A 51 7.63 15.81 27.71
C LYS A 51 7.16 17.04 26.93
N ASN A 52 7.57 17.19 25.66
CA ASN A 52 7.18 18.30 24.79
C ASN A 52 5.64 18.34 24.60
N SER A 53 5.05 19.54 24.74
CA SER A 53 3.60 19.75 24.65
C SER A 53 3.00 19.42 23.28
N GLN A 54 3.71 19.72 22.19
CA GLN A 54 3.28 19.40 20.82
C GLN A 54 3.28 17.89 20.58
N ILE A 55 4.22 17.15 21.16
CA ILE A 55 4.27 15.69 21.04
C ILE A 55 3.18 15.05 21.92
N LYS A 56 3.02 15.51 23.17
CA LYS A 56 1.96 15.04 24.09
C LYS A 56 0.55 15.21 23.53
N SER A 57 0.31 16.22 22.71
CA SER A 57 -1.00 16.42 22.10
C SER A 57 -1.33 15.32 21.06
N LEU A 58 -0.31 14.75 20.40
CA LEU A 58 -0.44 13.75 19.33
C LEU A 58 -0.33 12.29 19.81
N ILE A 59 0.31 12.03 20.95
CA ILE A 59 0.55 10.67 21.46
C ILE A 59 -0.45 10.26 22.54
N LYS A 60 -0.88 9.00 22.52
CA LYS A 60 -1.70 8.39 23.57
C LYS A 60 -0.86 7.99 24.78
N ASN A 61 0.29 7.39 24.54
CA ASN A 61 1.26 6.98 25.55
C ASN A 61 2.68 6.95 24.98
N HIS A 62 3.65 6.68 25.86
CA HIS A 62 5.02 6.39 25.49
C HIS A 62 5.50 5.18 26.28
N GLU A 63 6.41 4.40 25.71
CA GLU A 63 7.05 3.27 26.38
C GLU A 63 8.51 3.11 25.96
N TRP A 64 9.31 2.53 26.83
CA TRP A 64 10.68 2.15 26.51
C TRP A 64 10.70 0.69 26.07
N THR A 65 11.26 0.43 24.90
CA THR A 65 11.33 -0.93 24.34
C THR A 65 12.73 -1.20 23.81
N LYS A 66 13.13 -2.47 23.81
CA LYS A 66 14.34 -2.91 23.12
C LYS A 66 14.01 -3.28 21.68
N LYS A 67 14.84 -2.81 20.75
CA LYS A 67 14.71 -3.01 19.30
C LYS A 67 16.07 -3.06 18.65
N ILE A 68 16.18 -3.73 17.51
CA ILE A 68 17.34 -3.64 16.64
C ILE A 68 17.14 -2.38 15.77
N GLU A 69 18.06 -1.41 15.83
CA GLU A 69 17.94 -0.16 15.08
C GLU A 69 18.35 -0.32 13.61
N LYS A 70 19.39 -1.11 13.36
CA LYS A 70 19.95 -1.32 12.02
C LYS A 70 20.18 -2.81 11.75
N ALA A 71 20.05 -3.22 10.49
CA ALA A 71 20.13 -4.62 10.11
C ALA A 71 21.47 -5.30 10.47
N TYR A 72 22.55 -4.53 10.64
CA TYR A 72 23.87 -5.00 11.02
C TYR A 72 24.19 -4.86 12.51
N ASP A 73 23.26 -4.35 13.34
CA ASP A 73 23.48 -4.24 14.78
C ASP A 73 23.38 -5.64 15.42
N LEU A 74 24.38 -6.02 16.21
CA LEU A 74 24.42 -7.32 16.91
C LEU A 74 23.53 -7.37 18.16
N ASN A 75 23.22 -6.20 18.74
CA ASN A 75 22.50 -6.07 20.00
C ASN A 75 21.33 -5.09 19.86
N GLU A 76 20.32 -5.28 20.68
CA GLU A 76 19.19 -4.36 20.74
C GLU A 76 19.55 -3.07 21.50
N SER A 77 19.09 -1.94 20.97
CA SER A 77 19.11 -0.64 21.63
C SER A 77 17.81 -0.39 22.37
N THR A 78 17.88 0.38 23.46
CA THR A 78 16.67 0.91 24.11
C THR A 78 16.17 2.14 23.36
N VAL A 79 14.98 2.06 22.80
CA VAL A 79 14.33 3.12 22.03
C VAL A 79 13.04 3.60 22.70
N LEU A 80 12.64 4.83 22.40
CA LEU A 80 11.38 5.41 22.84
C LEU A 80 10.30 5.10 21.81
N LYS A 81 9.28 4.34 22.20
CA LYS A 81 8.07 4.12 21.39
C LYS A 81 7.00 5.15 21.77
N LEU A 82 6.45 5.80 20.77
CA LEU A 82 5.41 6.81 20.87
C LEU A 82 4.14 6.31 20.16
N SER A 83 3.14 5.86 20.92
CA SER A 83 1.88 5.39 20.34
C SER A 83 0.95 6.57 20.06
N LEU A 84 0.40 6.68 18.86
CA LEU A 84 -0.37 7.84 18.43
C LEU A 84 -1.80 7.83 19.00
N LYS A 85 -2.44 9.00 19.06
CA LYS A 85 -3.90 9.11 19.26
C LYS A 85 -4.68 8.86 17.97
N ASN A 86 -4.14 9.29 16.83
CA ASN A 86 -4.76 9.14 15.53
C ASN A 86 -3.74 8.57 14.53
N SER A 87 -4.15 7.54 13.79
CA SER A 87 -3.32 6.86 12.78
C SER A 87 -2.86 7.78 11.64
N PHE A 88 -3.57 8.88 11.38
CA PHE A 88 -3.22 9.85 10.32
C PHE A 88 -2.10 10.82 10.71
N ASP A 89 -1.72 10.90 11.98
CA ASP A 89 -0.72 11.86 12.48
C ASP A 89 0.73 11.33 12.41
N LEU A 90 0.98 10.13 11.87
CA LEU A 90 2.33 9.51 11.80
C LEU A 90 3.38 10.44 11.17
N LEU A 91 3.12 10.88 9.94
CA LEU A 91 4.04 11.74 9.20
C LEU A 91 4.19 13.12 9.85
N LYS A 92 3.11 13.63 10.44
CA LYS A 92 3.13 14.92 11.16
C LYS A 92 4.01 14.83 12.40
N LEU A 93 3.86 13.78 13.19
CA LEU A 93 4.71 13.53 14.37
C LEU A 93 6.18 13.37 13.97
N GLY A 94 6.46 12.57 12.94
CA GLY A 94 7.82 12.40 12.43
C GLY A 94 8.48 13.71 12.02
N LYS A 95 7.77 14.56 11.26
CA LYS A 95 8.25 15.89 10.86
C LYS A 95 8.47 16.84 12.04
N ILE A 96 7.59 16.81 13.04
CA ILE A 96 7.77 17.62 14.26
C ILE A 96 9.05 17.19 14.97
N ILE A 97 9.25 15.89 15.22
CA ILE A 97 10.43 15.39 15.93
C ILE A 97 11.72 15.70 15.16
N GLU A 98 11.71 15.50 13.84
CA GLU A 98 12.86 15.82 12.97
C GLU A 98 13.24 17.31 13.05
N GLY A 99 12.26 18.21 13.16
CA GLY A 99 12.49 19.66 13.24
C GLY A 99 12.86 20.20 14.62
N LEU A 100 12.92 19.37 15.67
CA LEU A 100 13.21 19.83 17.04
C LEU A 100 14.71 20.00 17.34
N ASP A 101 15.59 19.39 16.55
CA ASP A 101 17.03 19.35 16.79
C ASP A 101 17.77 19.15 15.46
N GLU A 102 19.10 19.11 15.52
CA GLU A 102 19.93 18.86 14.34
C GLU A 102 19.67 17.47 13.75
N PHE A 103 19.82 17.37 12.42
CA PHE A 103 19.64 16.13 11.69
C PHE A 103 20.56 15.02 12.25
N GLY A 104 19.99 13.84 12.50
CA GLY A 104 20.71 12.68 13.03
C GLY A 104 20.72 12.56 14.56
N VAL A 105 20.32 13.61 15.29
CA VAL A 105 20.16 13.55 16.76
C VAL A 105 19.05 12.58 17.15
N TYR A 106 17.89 12.72 16.51
CA TYR A 106 16.78 11.79 16.61
C TYR A 106 16.75 10.91 15.37
N ARG A 107 16.92 9.60 15.58
CA ARG A 107 16.72 8.61 14.53
C ARG A 107 15.29 8.13 14.61
N LEU A 108 14.56 8.30 13.52
CA LEU A 108 13.13 8.04 13.42
C LEU A 108 12.85 6.79 12.60
N TYR A 109 11.99 5.94 13.14
CA TYR A 109 11.66 4.66 12.54
C TYR A 109 10.15 4.43 12.48
N ASN A 110 9.74 3.64 11.49
CA ASN A 110 8.37 3.22 11.18
C ASN A 110 7.39 4.39 10.92
N VAL A 111 7.91 5.57 10.54
CA VAL A 111 7.09 6.77 10.31
C VAL A 111 6.23 6.66 9.05
N ASP A 112 6.77 6.06 7.99
CA ASP A 112 6.15 5.96 6.67
C ASP A 112 5.65 4.55 6.32
N VAL A 113 5.58 3.67 7.30
CA VAL A 113 4.96 2.34 7.15
C VAL A 113 3.44 2.51 7.30
N PRO A 114 2.63 2.17 6.28
CA PRO A 114 1.19 2.40 6.35
C PRO A 114 0.52 1.65 7.52
N PRO A 115 -0.39 2.28 8.27
CA PRO A 115 -0.98 1.69 9.48
C PRO A 115 -1.62 0.31 9.28
N ALA A 116 -2.33 0.12 8.16
CA ALA A 116 -2.94 -1.17 7.81
C ALA A 116 -1.90 -2.29 7.65
N GLN A 117 -0.76 -1.98 7.03
CA GLN A 117 0.35 -2.92 6.88
C GLN A 117 1.01 -3.22 8.23
N THR A 118 1.30 -2.18 9.03
CA THR A 118 1.87 -2.34 10.37
C THR A 118 1.01 -3.27 11.24
N PHE A 119 -0.31 -3.03 11.26
CA PHE A 119 -1.24 -3.88 12.00
C PHE A 119 -1.20 -5.34 11.54
N MET A 120 -1.19 -5.57 10.22
CA MET A 120 -1.07 -6.92 9.67
C MET A 120 0.25 -7.59 10.06
N TYR A 121 1.38 -6.88 10.03
CA TYR A 121 2.68 -7.47 10.37
C TYR A 121 2.77 -7.87 11.84
N GLU A 122 2.32 -6.98 12.74
CA GLU A 122 2.29 -7.21 14.18
C GLU A 122 1.44 -8.44 14.55
N ASN A 123 0.33 -8.65 13.84
CA ASN A 123 -0.64 -9.72 14.12
C ASN A 123 -0.53 -10.94 13.18
N ASP A 124 0.53 -10.99 12.36
CA ASP A 124 0.75 -12.04 11.37
C ASP A 124 -0.35 -12.22 10.31
N LEU A 125 -1.14 -11.18 10.08
CA LEU A 125 -2.27 -11.22 9.16
C LEU A 125 -1.81 -11.03 7.71
N PHE A 126 -2.55 -11.63 6.79
CA PHE A 126 -2.41 -11.40 5.37
C PHE A 126 -3.79 -11.29 4.72
N PRO A 127 -3.92 -10.44 3.68
CA PRO A 127 -5.15 -10.34 2.90
C PRO A 127 -5.58 -11.70 2.40
N LEU A 128 -6.88 -11.95 2.37
CA LEU A 128 -7.51 -13.20 1.97
C LEU A 128 -7.05 -14.42 2.80
N GLY A 129 -6.35 -14.23 3.91
CA GLY A 129 -6.18 -15.28 4.91
C GLY A 129 -7.52 -15.63 5.55
N LYS A 130 -7.76 -16.91 5.82
CA LYS A 130 -8.96 -17.38 6.51
C LYS A 130 -8.74 -17.33 8.02
N TYR A 131 -9.65 -16.72 8.76
CA TYR A 131 -9.56 -16.51 10.20
C TYR A 131 -10.86 -16.94 10.90
N ASP A 132 -10.72 -17.42 12.14
CA ASP A 132 -11.85 -17.64 13.06
C ASP A 132 -11.91 -16.49 14.06
N LEU A 133 -13.01 -15.75 14.04
CA LEU A 133 -13.20 -14.58 14.90
C LEU A 133 -13.30 -14.93 16.38
N ASP A 134 -13.68 -16.17 16.71
CA ASP A 134 -13.81 -16.62 18.09
C ASP A 134 -12.45 -17.05 18.69
N LYS A 135 -11.42 -17.29 17.84
CA LYS A 135 -10.13 -17.89 18.23
C LYS A 135 -8.91 -16.98 17.99
N LYS A 136 -9.04 -15.68 18.28
CA LYS A 136 -7.91 -14.72 18.32
C LYS A 136 -7.06 -14.66 17.02
N TRP A 137 -7.70 -14.53 15.86
CA TRP A 137 -7.06 -14.15 14.60
C TRP A 137 -5.92 -15.06 14.10
N ILE A 138 -5.85 -16.31 14.58
CA ILE A 138 -4.88 -17.28 14.08
C ILE A 138 -5.28 -17.67 12.64
N PRO A 139 -4.38 -17.57 11.66
CA PRO A 139 -4.70 -17.96 10.28
C PRO A 139 -4.98 -19.46 10.21
N GLN A 140 -6.12 -19.81 9.63
CA GLN A 140 -6.52 -21.19 9.28
C GLN A 140 -6.06 -21.59 7.88
N SER A 141 -5.54 -20.65 7.12
CA SER A 141 -4.97 -20.86 5.78
C SER A 141 -3.47 -20.60 5.82
N ASP A 142 -2.71 -21.36 5.03
CA ASP A 142 -1.30 -21.11 4.84
C ASP A 142 -1.09 -20.10 3.70
N ILE A 143 -0.13 -19.18 3.87
CA ILE A 143 0.29 -18.23 2.84
C ILE A 143 1.09 -18.93 1.74
N ALA A 144 1.74 -20.06 2.04
CA ALA A 144 2.51 -20.87 1.10
C ALA A 144 1.66 -21.86 0.30
N GLU A 145 0.38 -22.03 0.65
CA GLU A 145 -0.55 -22.89 -0.08
C GLU A 145 -0.80 -22.30 -1.47
N THR A 146 -0.51 -23.09 -2.51
CA THR A 146 -0.72 -22.69 -3.91
C THR A 146 -2.11 -23.07 -4.44
N ASN A 147 -2.82 -23.95 -3.73
CA ASN A 147 -4.15 -24.42 -4.11
C ASN A 147 -5.15 -24.17 -2.98
N TYR A 148 -5.48 -22.90 -2.77
CA TYR A 148 -6.45 -22.49 -1.76
C TYR A 148 -7.77 -22.05 -2.40
N LYS A 149 -8.86 -22.13 -1.62
CA LYS A 149 -10.18 -21.69 -2.06
C LYS A 149 -10.55 -20.35 -1.45
N LEU A 150 -10.94 -19.41 -2.32
CA LEU A 150 -11.49 -18.12 -1.95
C LEU A 150 -13.03 -18.15 -1.95
N PRO A 151 -13.69 -17.26 -1.19
CA PRO A 151 -15.13 -17.12 -1.26
C PRO A 151 -15.53 -16.52 -2.61
N SER A 152 -16.79 -16.68 -2.99
CA SER A 152 -17.34 -15.99 -4.15
C SER A 152 -17.41 -14.48 -3.89
N PHE A 153 -16.92 -13.69 -4.83
CA PHE A 153 -16.98 -12.23 -4.78
C PHE A 153 -17.96 -11.67 -5.79
N THR A 154 -18.76 -10.69 -5.38
CA THR A 154 -19.61 -9.91 -6.29
C THR A 154 -18.82 -8.74 -6.85
N LYS A 155 -18.98 -8.47 -8.15
CA LYS A 155 -18.29 -7.36 -8.83
C LYS A 155 -19.25 -6.62 -9.74
N ILE A 156 -19.02 -5.32 -9.88
CA ILE A 156 -19.66 -4.48 -10.90
C ILE A 156 -18.61 -3.75 -11.72
N ASN A 157 -18.97 -3.44 -12.96
CA ASN A 157 -18.25 -2.48 -13.79
C ASN A 157 -18.97 -1.13 -13.66
N LEU A 158 -18.23 -0.07 -13.36
CA LEU A 158 -18.74 1.29 -13.29
C LEU A 158 -18.01 2.16 -14.33
N GLN A 159 -18.78 2.93 -15.08
CA GLN A 159 -18.27 3.90 -16.04
C GLN A 159 -19.13 5.17 -16.01
N VAL A 160 -18.48 6.33 -16.06
CA VAL A 160 -19.16 7.64 -16.00
C VAL A 160 -18.89 8.39 -17.29
N ASN A 161 -19.95 8.62 -18.07
CA ASN A 161 -19.89 9.28 -19.35
C ASN A 161 -20.27 10.76 -19.18
N ALA A 162 -19.38 11.66 -19.61
CA ALA A 162 -19.69 13.08 -19.70
C ALA A 162 -20.43 13.39 -21.00
N GLU A 163 -21.19 14.50 -21.01
CA GLU A 163 -21.68 15.14 -22.22
C GLU A 163 -20.67 16.22 -22.65
N PRO A 164 -19.75 15.92 -23.58
CA PRO A 164 -18.61 16.78 -23.82
C PRO A 164 -19.02 18.06 -24.56
N THR A 165 -18.60 19.22 -24.05
CA THR A 165 -18.79 20.51 -24.73
C THR A 165 -17.75 20.75 -25.84
N GLY A 166 -16.75 19.88 -25.98
CA GLY A 166 -15.69 19.97 -26.98
C GLY A 166 -15.08 18.61 -27.33
N LYS A 167 -13.92 18.60 -28.00
CA LYS A 167 -13.28 17.35 -28.48
C LYS A 167 -12.82 16.41 -27.36
N ILE A 168 -12.49 16.95 -26.19
CA ILE A 168 -12.00 16.18 -25.04
C ILE A 168 -12.92 16.49 -23.85
N PRO A 169 -13.50 15.47 -23.20
CA PRO A 169 -14.28 15.64 -21.98
C PRO A 169 -13.50 16.35 -20.87
N LYS A 170 -14.17 17.25 -20.15
CA LYS A 170 -13.63 18.02 -19.03
C LYS A 170 -14.47 17.77 -17.78
N PHE A 171 -13.90 17.98 -16.60
CA PHE A 171 -14.67 17.86 -15.36
C PHE A 171 -15.82 18.88 -15.23
N THR A 172 -15.74 19.99 -15.96
CA THR A 172 -16.82 20.99 -16.02
C THR A 172 -18.01 20.57 -16.87
N ASP A 173 -17.84 19.56 -17.73
CA ASP A 173 -18.94 19.01 -18.53
C ASP A 173 -19.97 18.31 -17.61
N SER A 174 -21.22 18.24 -18.05
CA SER A 174 -22.27 17.52 -17.30
C SER A 174 -22.14 16.02 -17.46
N ILE A 175 -22.70 15.26 -16.51
CA ILE A 175 -22.89 13.83 -16.63
C ILE A 175 -23.94 13.58 -17.73
N LYS A 176 -23.58 12.77 -18.72
CA LYS A 176 -24.50 12.27 -19.75
C LYS A 176 -25.23 11.03 -19.22
N SER A 177 -24.46 10.07 -18.72
CA SER A 177 -24.98 8.82 -18.17
C SER A 177 -23.99 8.16 -17.23
N ILE A 178 -24.50 7.34 -16.31
CA ILE A 178 -23.69 6.47 -15.45
C ILE A 178 -24.05 5.03 -15.77
N GLN A 179 -23.07 4.23 -16.17
CA GLN A 179 -23.29 2.82 -16.51
C GLN A 179 -22.77 1.91 -15.39
N ILE A 180 -23.63 1.00 -14.92
CA ILE A 180 -23.31 -0.07 -13.97
C ILE A 180 -23.62 -1.41 -14.65
N ASN A 181 -22.58 -2.16 -14.98
CA ASN A 181 -22.68 -3.34 -15.85
C ASN A 181 -23.44 -3.00 -17.16
N ASP A 182 -24.59 -3.64 -17.40
CA ASP A 182 -25.41 -3.45 -18.59
C ASP A 182 -26.53 -2.41 -18.38
N VAL A 183 -26.66 -1.85 -17.17
CA VAL A 183 -27.68 -0.86 -16.83
C VAL A 183 -27.11 0.54 -17.01
N VAL A 184 -27.83 1.37 -17.74
CA VAL A 184 -27.49 2.78 -17.98
C VAL A 184 -28.46 3.66 -17.20
N LEU A 185 -27.93 4.52 -16.33
CA LEU A 185 -28.66 5.52 -15.58
C LEU A 185 -28.60 6.85 -16.33
N GLU A 186 -29.76 7.32 -16.79
CA GLU A 186 -29.95 8.59 -17.50
C GLU A 186 -31.12 9.35 -16.86
N SER A 187 -30.93 10.64 -16.63
CA SER A 187 -31.94 11.54 -16.10
C SER A 187 -31.63 12.98 -16.51
N ASP A 188 -32.66 13.83 -16.57
CA ASP A 188 -32.49 15.28 -16.79
C ASP A 188 -31.77 15.97 -15.62
N SER A 189 -31.67 15.30 -14.46
CA SER A 189 -30.97 15.81 -13.27
C SER A 189 -29.72 14.98 -12.97
N GLU A 190 -28.56 15.65 -12.96
CA GLU A 190 -27.30 15.04 -12.52
C GLU A 190 -27.34 14.58 -11.05
N GLU A 191 -28.00 15.36 -10.18
CA GLU A 191 -28.22 14.95 -8.79
C GLU A 191 -28.93 13.60 -8.75
N GLN A 192 -30.00 13.43 -9.54
CA GLN A 192 -30.75 12.19 -9.57
C GLN A 192 -29.89 11.03 -10.09
N MET A 193 -29.11 11.22 -11.15
CA MET A 193 -28.18 10.19 -11.65
C MET A 193 -27.16 9.76 -10.60
N ILE A 194 -26.57 10.71 -9.87
CA ILE A 194 -25.60 10.42 -8.80
C ILE A 194 -26.27 9.63 -7.68
N LEU A 195 -27.46 10.05 -7.23
CA LEU A 195 -28.20 9.37 -6.17
C LEU A 195 -28.67 7.97 -6.58
N ASP A 196 -29.12 7.80 -7.82
CA ASP A 196 -29.51 6.50 -8.36
C ASP A 196 -28.32 5.56 -8.48
N CYS A 197 -27.14 6.08 -8.86
CA CYS A 197 -25.89 5.31 -8.86
C CYS A 197 -25.54 4.81 -7.45
N VAL A 198 -25.55 5.71 -6.45
CA VAL A 198 -25.28 5.35 -5.05
C VAL A 198 -26.29 4.33 -4.54
N ARG A 199 -27.59 4.52 -4.82
CA ARG A 199 -28.65 3.58 -4.46
C ARG A 199 -28.44 2.22 -5.09
N MET A 200 -28.18 2.17 -6.40
CA MET A 200 -27.98 0.92 -7.12
C MET A 200 -26.77 0.15 -6.60
N ILE A 201 -25.65 0.84 -6.32
CA ILE A 201 -24.46 0.22 -5.73
C ILE A 201 -24.77 -0.33 -4.33
N LYS A 202 -25.56 0.39 -3.53
CA LYS A 202 -25.99 -0.06 -2.20
C LYS A 202 -26.91 -1.28 -2.26
N ASP A 203 -27.83 -1.33 -3.22
CA ASP A 203 -28.76 -2.43 -3.42
C ASP A 203 -28.07 -3.70 -3.91
N ILE A 204 -27.10 -3.57 -4.83
CA ILE A 204 -26.28 -4.69 -5.31
C ILE A 204 -25.31 -5.18 -4.21
N ASP A 205 -24.83 -4.27 -3.37
CA ASP A 205 -23.73 -4.46 -2.40
C ASP A 205 -22.52 -5.26 -2.96
N PRO A 206 -21.86 -4.74 -4.02
CA PRO A 206 -20.74 -5.45 -4.61
C PRO A 206 -19.52 -5.47 -3.67
N ASP A 207 -18.73 -6.54 -3.73
CA ASP A 207 -17.41 -6.58 -3.09
C ASP A 207 -16.39 -5.73 -3.87
N PHE A 208 -16.48 -5.75 -5.21
CA PHE A 208 -15.57 -5.03 -6.10
C PHE A 208 -16.29 -4.02 -7.01
N ILE A 209 -15.73 -2.82 -7.13
CA ILE A 209 -16.06 -1.86 -8.19
C ILE A 209 -14.88 -1.82 -9.14
N ILE A 210 -15.12 -2.18 -10.39
CA ILE A 210 -14.11 -2.19 -11.45
C ILE A 210 -14.39 -1.03 -12.39
N THR A 211 -13.38 -0.23 -12.68
CA THR A 211 -13.48 0.94 -13.57
C THR A 211 -12.42 0.87 -14.66
N LYS A 212 -12.56 1.71 -15.68
CA LYS A 212 -11.50 1.96 -16.67
C LYS A 212 -11.13 3.44 -16.59
N LYS A 213 -10.00 3.74 -15.98
CA LYS A 213 -9.54 5.10 -15.64
C LYS A 213 -10.24 5.70 -14.41
N GLY A 214 -10.84 4.91 -13.53
CA GLY A 214 -11.60 5.45 -12.40
C GLY A 214 -10.80 6.30 -11.43
N ASP A 215 -9.50 6.03 -11.25
CA ASP A 215 -8.62 6.87 -10.41
C ASP A 215 -8.36 8.25 -11.06
N SER A 216 -8.32 8.30 -12.40
CA SER A 216 -7.99 9.51 -13.16
C SER A 216 -9.20 10.26 -13.73
N TRP A 217 -10.35 9.59 -13.84
CA TRP A 217 -11.55 10.09 -14.50
C TRP A 217 -12.81 9.84 -13.68
N ASP A 218 -13.33 8.60 -13.60
CA ASP A 218 -14.70 8.36 -13.10
C ASP A 218 -14.93 8.91 -11.68
N PHE A 219 -14.03 8.64 -10.74
CA PHE A 219 -14.19 9.09 -9.36
C PHE A 219 -13.92 10.59 -9.19
N PRO A 220 -12.81 11.16 -9.71
CA PRO A 220 -12.63 12.62 -9.70
C PRO A 220 -13.78 13.38 -10.37
N PHE A 221 -14.29 12.87 -11.49
CA PHE A 221 -15.40 13.48 -12.21
C PHE A 221 -16.70 13.43 -11.41
N LEU A 222 -17.09 12.26 -10.89
CA LEU A 222 -18.27 12.14 -10.03
C LEU A 222 -18.18 13.03 -8.79
N ALA A 223 -17.02 13.07 -8.13
CA ALA A 223 -16.82 13.92 -6.96
C ALA A 223 -16.99 15.41 -7.31
N PHE A 224 -16.38 15.87 -8.41
CA PHE A 224 -16.53 17.24 -8.88
C PHE A 224 -17.98 17.58 -9.24
N ARG A 225 -18.70 16.67 -9.91
CA ARG A 225 -20.13 16.88 -10.24
C ARG A 225 -21.04 16.83 -9.02
N ALA A 226 -20.74 15.99 -8.03
CA ALA A 226 -21.46 15.96 -6.76
C ALA A 226 -21.26 17.27 -5.98
N GLU A 227 -20.04 17.82 -5.96
CA GLU A 227 -19.79 19.16 -5.40
C GLU A 227 -20.59 20.25 -6.13
N LYS A 228 -20.62 20.23 -7.48
CA LYS A 228 -21.41 21.20 -8.27
C LYS A 228 -22.91 21.12 -8.02
N ASN A 229 -23.42 19.91 -7.79
CA ASN A 229 -24.82 19.66 -7.44
C ASN A 229 -25.10 19.77 -5.93
N LYS A 230 -24.11 20.22 -5.12
CA LYS A 230 -24.25 20.43 -3.66
C LYS A 230 -24.64 19.17 -2.87
N ILE A 231 -24.20 18.01 -3.34
CA ILE A 231 -24.42 16.70 -2.73
C ILE A 231 -23.13 15.87 -2.53
N PRO A 232 -21.95 16.48 -2.25
CA PRO A 232 -20.71 15.70 -2.12
C PRO A 232 -20.78 14.68 -0.98
N ASP A 233 -21.52 14.99 0.08
CA ASP A 233 -21.78 14.13 1.24
C ASP A 233 -22.63 12.89 0.92
N LYS A 234 -23.44 12.95 -0.15
CA LYS A 234 -24.28 11.83 -0.58
C LYS A 234 -23.56 10.86 -1.53
N LEU A 235 -22.39 11.23 -2.08
CA LEU A 235 -21.60 10.36 -2.95
C LEU A 235 -20.82 9.33 -2.13
N VAL A 236 -21.53 8.30 -1.65
CA VAL A 236 -20.97 7.22 -0.81
C VAL A 236 -20.85 5.95 -1.65
N LEU A 237 -19.61 5.62 -2.06
CA LEU A 237 -19.33 4.43 -2.88
C LEU A 237 -18.68 3.28 -2.09
N GLY A 238 -18.29 3.51 -0.83
CA GLY A 238 -17.79 2.48 0.08
C GLY A 238 -18.93 1.71 0.78
N LYS A 239 -18.56 0.82 1.70
CA LYS A 239 -19.49 0.23 2.68
C LYS A 239 -19.57 1.05 3.98
N GLU A 240 -18.53 1.84 4.27
CA GLU A 240 -18.60 2.86 5.32
C GLU A 240 -19.51 4.02 4.88
N ASP A 241 -20.23 4.58 5.84
CA ASP A 241 -21.05 5.78 5.65
C ASP A 241 -20.16 7.03 5.62
N SER A 242 -19.30 7.08 4.61
CA SER A 242 -18.33 8.15 4.40
C SER A 242 -18.32 8.59 2.93
N PRO A 243 -18.38 9.89 2.64
CA PRO A 243 -18.30 10.40 1.28
C PRO A 243 -17.03 9.96 0.55
N LEU A 244 -17.09 9.89 -0.77
CA LEU A 244 -15.94 9.59 -1.62
C LEU A 244 -14.86 10.68 -1.45
N LEU A 245 -13.68 10.28 -0.96
CA LEU A 245 -12.55 11.18 -0.76
C LEU A 245 -11.56 11.06 -1.93
N ILE A 246 -11.43 12.13 -2.70
CA ILE A 246 -10.41 12.23 -3.75
C ILE A 246 -9.09 12.71 -3.13
N PRO A 247 -7.98 11.97 -3.28
CA PRO A 247 -6.69 12.42 -2.77
C PRO A 247 -6.26 13.73 -3.43
N LYS A 248 -5.87 14.73 -2.62
CA LYS A 248 -5.41 16.05 -3.09
C LYS A 248 -3.97 16.06 -3.63
N THR A 249 -3.25 14.96 -3.51
CA THR A 249 -1.87 14.84 -4.00
C THR A 249 -1.85 14.77 -5.53
N ARG A 250 -0.79 15.27 -6.17
CA ARG A 250 -0.63 15.12 -7.63
C ARG A 250 -0.17 13.69 -7.95
N GLY A 251 -0.59 13.17 -9.10
CA GLY A 251 -0.02 11.95 -9.68
C GLY A 251 1.47 12.11 -9.97
N MET A 252 2.17 10.99 -10.16
CA MET A 252 3.62 10.95 -10.33
C MET A 252 3.98 10.27 -11.65
N SER A 253 4.96 10.84 -12.36
CA SER A 253 5.58 10.18 -13.52
C SER A 253 6.84 9.43 -13.10
N TYR A 254 7.06 8.25 -13.65
CA TYR A 254 8.29 7.47 -13.44
C TYR A 254 8.77 6.85 -14.75
N PHE A 255 10.09 6.65 -14.84
CA PHE A 255 10.72 6.01 -16.00
C PHE A 255 10.93 4.53 -15.72
N SER A 256 10.51 3.67 -16.66
CA SER A 256 10.69 2.22 -16.56
C SER A 256 10.88 1.64 -17.96
N TYR A 257 11.91 0.81 -18.16
CA TYR A 257 12.20 0.14 -19.43
C TYR A 257 12.15 1.04 -20.67
N GLY A 258 12.72 2.25 -20.60
CA GLY A 258 12.75 3.16 -21.76
C GLY A 258 11.49 4.02 -21.93
N GLN A 259 10.46 3.84 -21.10
CA GLN A 259 9.18 4.53 -21.21
C GLN A 259 8.87 5.38 -19.98
N ILE A 260 8.18 6.51 -20.19
CA ILE A 260 7.64 7.34 -19.10
C ILE A 260 6.20 6.93 -18.84
N HIS A 261 5.93 6.46 -17.62
CA HIS A 261 4.59 6.10 -17.17
C HIS A 261 4.07 7.17 -16.21
N PHE A 262 2.81 7.58 -16.36
CA PHE A 262 2.11 8.44 -15.40
C PHE A 262 1.21 7.60 -14.50
N LYS A 263 1.35 7.76 -13.19
CA LYS A 263 0.53 7.11 -12.17
C LYS A 263 -0.39 8.14 -11.50
N PRO A 264 -1.72 8.06 -11.70
CA PRO A 264 -2.67 8.91 -11.00
C PRO A 264 -2.73 8.57 -9.51
N THR A 265 -3.27 9.49 -8.71
CA THR A 265 -3.59 9.22 -7.31
C THR A 265 -4.70 8.21 -7.19
N SER A 266 -4.55 7.28 -6.24
CA SER A 266 -5.50 6.19 -6.06
C SER A 266 -6.60 6.58 -5.08
N THR A 267 -7.85 6.53 -5.52
CA THR A 267 -8.99 6.70 -4.64
C THR A 267 -9.38 5.35 -4.07
N GLN A 268 -9.43 5.27 -2.74
CA GLN A 268 -9.79 4.06 -2.02
C GLN A 268 -11.24 4.10 -1.57
N LEU A 269 -11.91 2.96 -1.64
CA LEU A 269 -13.25 2.76 -1.09
C LEU A 269 -13.11 1.98 0.22
N LEU A 270 -13.80 2.40 1.27
CA LEU A 270 -13.69 1.74 2.58
C LEU A 270 -14.68 0.57 2.67
N GLY A 271 -14.16 -0.65 2.83
CA GLY A 271 -14.97 -1.88 2.93
C GLY A 271 -15.48 -2.43 1.59
N ARG A 272 -15.10 -1.78 0.49
CA ARG A 272 -15.34 -2.21 -0.90
C ARG A 272 -14.05 -2.02 -1.67
N ILE A 273 -13.70 -2.93 -2.57
CA ILE A 273 -12.41 -2.87 -3.26
C ILE A 273 -12.58 -2.21 -4.62
N HIS A 274 -11.90 -1.07 -4.83
CA HIS A 274 -11.81 -0.44 -6.15
C HIS A 274 -10.59 -0.94 -6.94
N ILE A 275 -10.84 -1.45 -8.14
CA ILE A 275 -9.82 -1.82 -9.12
C ILE A 275 -9.98 -0.95 -10.37
N ASP A 276 -9.01 -0.07 -10.61
CA ASP A 276 -8.92 0.67 -11.87
C ASP A 276 -8.07 -0.14 -12.86
N ARG A 277 -8.69 -0.66 -13.92
CA ARG A 277 -8.02 -1.45 -14.96
C ARG A 277 -6.88 -0.72 -15.65
N SER A 278 -6.92 0.62 -15.71
CA SER A 278 -5.89 1.43 -16.37
C SER A 278 -4.71 1.76 -15.46
N ASN A 279 -4.86 1.58 -14.15
CA ASN A 279 -3.81 1.85 -13.15
C ASN A 279 -3.33 0.56 -12.44
N ALA A 280 -3.97 -0.57 -12.72
CA ALA A 280 -3.61 -1.84 -12.13
C ALA A 280 -2.43 -2.47 -12.88
N PHE A 281 -1.30 -2.64 -12.18
CA PHE A 281 -0.02 -3.01 -12.79
C PHE A 281 -0.06 -4.37 -13.51
N LEU A 282 -0.85 -5.31 -13.00
CA LEU A 282 -0.99 -6.67 -13.55
C LEU A 282 -2.25 -6.87 -14.39
N TRP A 283 -2.98 -5.80 -14.71
CA TRP A 283 -4.28 -5.95 -15.37
C TRP A 283 -4.15 -6.02 -16.89
N GLU A 284 -4.26 -7.23 -17.42
CA GLU A 284 -4.28 -7.51 -18.86
C GLU A 284 -5.57 -8.22 -19.27
N THR A 285 -6.09 -9.09 -18.39
CA THR A 285 -7.32 -9.87 -18.63
C THR A 285 -8.18 -9.94 -17.36
N GLU A 286 -9.40 -10.46 -17.45
CA GLU A 286 -10.25 -10.69 -16.27
C GLU A 286 -9.62 -11.67 -15.26
N GLN A 287 -8.68 -12.51 -15.69
CA GLN A 287 -7.95 -13.44 -14.81
C GLN A 287 -6.91 -12.71 -13.94
N SER A 288 -6.55 -11.47 -14.28
CA SER A 288 -5.61 -10.63 -13.52
C SER A 288 -6.05 -10.37 -12.08
N LEU A 289 -7.34 -10.51 -11.75
CA LEU A 289 -7.81 -10.38 -10.38
C LEU A 289 -7.21 -11.47 -9.46
N GLN A 290 -7.03 -12.69 -9.97
CA GLN A 290 -6.37 -13.76 -9.22
C GLN A 290 -4.89 -13.43 -8.97
N ALA A 291 -4.20 -12.87 -9.96
CA ALA A 291 -2.82 -12.41 -9.78
C ALA A 291 -2.71 -11.30 -8.72
N ILE A 292 -3.67 -10.37 -8.68
CA ILE A 292 -3.75 -9.35 -7.62
C ILE A 292 -3.98 -9.99 -6.24
N PHE A 293 -4.82 -11.03 -6.16
CA PHE A 293 -5.04 -11.78 -4.92
C PHE A 293 -3.76 -12.46 -4.43
N GLU A 294 -3.01 -13.11 -5.33
CA GLU A 294 -1.73 -13.73 -4.99
C GLU A 294 -0.71 -12.72 -4.49
N ILE A 295 -0.55 -11.59 -5.19
CA ILE A 295 0.37 -10.53 -4.74
C ILE A 295 -0.08 -9.95 -3.40
N SER A 296 -1.37 -9.68 -3.24
CA SER A 296 -1.94 -9.15 -2.01
C SER A 296 -1.65 -10.07 -0.82
N ARG A 297 -1.87 -11.39 -0.99
CA ARG A 297 -1.57 -12.42 0.00
C ARG A 297 -0.09 -12.51 0.31
N THR A 298 0.72 -12.86 -0.70
CA THR A 298 2.15 -13.17 -0.55
C THR A 298 2.97 -11.96 -0.09
N CYS A 299 2.60 -10.76 -0.54
CA CYS A 299 3.28 -9.52 -0.17
C CYS A 299 2.63 -8.80 1.01
N ARG A 300 1.54 -9.33 1.59
CA ARG A 300 0.83 -8.75 2.74
C ARG A 300 0.40 -7.29 2.51
N LEU A 301 -0.16 -7.02 1.34
CA LEU A 301 -0.61 -5.70 0.91
C LEU A 301 -2.14 -5.68 0.77
N PRO A 302 -2.88 -4.71 1.36
CA PRO A 302 -4.30 -4.57 1.11
C PRO A 302 -4.62 -4.58 -0.40
N ILE A 303 -5.71 -5.23 -0.81
CA ILE A 303 -5.97 -5.55 -2.23
C ILE A 303 -5.94 -4.30 -3.12
N GLN A 304 -6.53 -3.18 -2.66
CA GLN A 304 -6.52 -1.90 -3.39
C GLN A 304 -5.11 -1.34 -3.61
N ILE A 305 -4.21 -1.56 -2.66
CA ILE A 305 -2.81 -1.14 -2.76
C ILE A 305 -2.06 -2.11 -3.67
N ALA A 306 -2.23 -3.42 -3.48
CA ALA A 306 -1.59 -4.45 -4.28
C ALA A 306 -1.88 -4.28 -5.78
N ALA A 307 -3.12 -3.97 -6.14
CA ALA A 307 -3.51 -3.72 -7.52
C ALA A 307 -2.67 -2.65 -8.21
N ARG A 308 -2.20 -1.63 -7.47
CA ARG A 308 -1.48 -0.45 -7.99
C ARG A 308 0.00 -0.45 -7.60
N ALA A 309 0.46 -1.46 -6.87
CA ALA A 309 1.82 -1.53 -6.35
C ALA A 309 2.78 -1.91 -7.48
N SER A 310 3.94 -1.27 -7.51
CA SER A 310 5.06 -1.77 -8.31
C SER A 310 5.65 -3.01 -7.62
N ILE A 311 6.39 -3.82 -8.38
CA ILE A 311 7.11 -4.97 -7.85
C ILE A 311 8.01 -4.56 -6.66
N GLY A 312 8.70 -3.42 -6.77
CA GLY A 312 9.51 -2.89 -5.68
C GLY A 312 8.70 -2.63 -4.40
N LYS A 313 7.49 -2.04 -4.51
CA LYS A 313 6.62 -1.81 -3.34
C LYS A 313 6.14 -3.13 -2.72
N CYS A 314 5.85 -4.13 -3.53
CA CYS A 314 5.51 -5.49 -3.09
C CYS A 314 6.68 -6.12 -2.30
N MET A 315 7.90 -6.03 -2.84
CA MET A 315 9.10 -6.56 -2.17
C MET A 315 9.40 -5.84 -0.85
N SER A 316 9.31 -4.49 -0.83
CA SER A 316 9.48 -3.73 0.41
C SER A 316 8.48 -4.13 1.49
N SER A 317 7.24 -4.46 1.11
CA SER A 317 6.21 -4.94 2.04
C SER A 317 6.64 -6.24 2.73
N VAL A 318 7.15 -7.22 1.96
CA VAL A 318 7.70 -8.48 2.49
C VAL A 318 8.92 -8.22 3.38
N GLN A 319 9.81 -7.30 3.01
CA GLN A 319 10.96 -6.92 3.82
C GLN A 319 10.53 -6.29 5.15
N PHE A 320 9.52 -5.41 5.15
CA PHE A 320 8.99 -4.78 6.36
C PHE A 320 8.33 -5.79 7.30
N TYR A 321 7.61 -6.77 6.74
CA TYR A 321 7.09 -7.89 7.52
C TYR A 321 8.22 -8.67 8.19
N ASN A 322 9.25 -9.07 7.44
CA ASN A 322 10.39 -9.80 7.99
C ASN A 322 11.16 -8.98 9.04
N ALA A 323 11.36 -7.68 8.81
CA ALA A 323 11.96 -6.77 9.78
C ALA A 323 11.16 -6.73 11.08
N THR A 324 9.83 -6.61 10.97
CA THR A 324 8.93 -6.63 12.14
C THR A 324 9.06 -7.94 12.93
N LYS A 325 9.10 -9.10 12.25
CA LYS A 325 9.28 -10.41 12.90
C LYS A 325 10.65 -10.57 13.57
N ARG A 326 11.67 -9.90 13.06
CA ARG A 326 13.04 -9.89 13.63
C ARG A 326 13.25 -8.79 14.68
N ASN A 327 12.19 -8.11 15.14
CA ASN A 327 12.27 -6.97 16.06
C ASN A 327 13.16 -5.80 15.54
N LEU A 328 13.33 -5.71 14.21
CA LEU A 328 14.13 -4.72 13.51
C LEU A 328 13.28 -3.50 13.13
N LEU A 329 13.80 -2.31 13.40
CA LEU A 329 13.16 -1.04 13.05
C LEU A 329 13.33 -0.69 11.57
N ILE A 330 12.30 -0.05 11.01
CA ILE A 330 12.29 0.37 9.60
C ILE A 330 12.64 1.85 9.55
N PRO A 331 13.79 2.26 8.98
CA PRO A 331 14.20 3.67 8.99
C PRO A 331 13.28 4.50 8.09
N TRP A 332 12.85 5.69 8.55
CA TRP A 332 12.02 6.59 7.75
C TRP A 332 12.78 7.15 6.53
N LYS A 333 14.04 7.57 6.76
CA LYS A 333 14.94 8.04 5.72
C LYS A 333 16.19 7.16 5.77
N PRO A 334 16.43 6.30 4.76
CA PRO A 334 17.60 5.42 4.77
C PRO A 334 18.85 6.28 4.63
N ILE A 335 19.59 6.43 5.74
CA ILE A 335 20.91 7.08 5.77
C ILE A 335 21.94 5.95 5.69
N ALA A 336 21.94 5.20 4.59
CA ALA A 336 23.08 4.39 4.24
C ALA A 336 24.00 5.29 3.42
N SER A 337 24.93 5.99 4.08
CA SER A 337 26.00 6.65 3.36
C SER A 337 26.83 5.57 2.71
N GLU A 338 26.76 5.47 1.39
CA GLU A 338 27.72 4.67 0.63
C GLU A 338 29.12 5.12 1.01
N ILE A 339 30.00 4.16 1.32
CA ILE A 339 31.41 4.48 1.59
C ILE A 339 31.98 5.14 0.34
N PHE A 340 32.76 6.21 0.51
CA PHE A 340 33.37 6.89 -0.63
C PHE A 340 34.19 5.89 -1.45
N LYS A 341 33.85 5.76 -2.74
CA LYS A 341 34.54 4.89 -3.70
C LYS A 341 35.39 5.73 -4.63
N THR A 342 36.59 5.27 -4.92
CA THR A 342 37.44 5.91 -5.93
C THR A 342 36.91 5.62 -7.33
N ARG A 343 37.38 6.37 -8.34
CA ARG A 343 37.08 6.08 -9.75
C ARG A 343 37.43 4.64 -10.14
N MET A 344 38.54 4.11 -9.62
CA MET A 344 38.98 2.75 -9.93
C MET A 344 38.05 1.71 -9.31
N ASP A 345 37.58 1.95 -8.08
CA ASP A 345 36.61 1.06 -7.43
C ASP A 345 35.29 1.00 -8.21
N LEU A 346 34.82 2.13 -8.74
CA LEU A 346 33.62 2.17 -9.59
C LEU A 346 33.84 1.45 -10.91
N LEU A 347 34.99 1.62 -11.56
CA LEU A 347 35.31 0.97 -12.85
C LEU A 347 35.40 -0.56 -12.74
N VAL A 348 35.82 -1.06 -11.57
CA VAL A 348 35.90 -2.50 -11.28
C VAL A 348 34.55 -3.04 -10.79
N GLY A 349 33.90 -2.34 -9.86
CA GLY A 349 32.73 -2.81 -9.14
C GLY A 349 31.38 -2.58 -9.84
N ASP A 350 31.27 -1.58 -10.71
CA ASP A 350 30.02 -1.20 -11.38
C ASP A 350 29.99 -1.70 -12.83
N ARG A 351 30.23 -3.00 -13.01
CA ARG A 351 30.07 -3.67 -14.31
C ARG A 351 28.66 -4.22 -14.41
N GLY A 352 27.93 -3.79 -15.44
CA GLY A 352 26.63 -4.34 -15.79
C GLY A 352 26.69 -5.80 -16.25
N GLY A 353 25.57 -6.33 -16.70
CA GLY A 353 25.51 -7.68 -17.27
C GLY A 353 26.42 -7.82 -18.50
N LEU A 354 26.99 -9.02 -18.68
CA LEU A 354 27.73 -9.36 -19.91
C LEU A 354 26.75 -9.40 -21.08
N ILE A 355 27.01 -8.61 -22.12
CA ILE A 355 26.27 -8.63 -23.37
C ILE A 355 27.20 -9.20 -24.44
N LEU A 356 26.77 -10.28 -25.09
CA LEU A 356 27.46 -10.84 -26.25
C LEU A 356 26.91 -10.19 -27.51
N GLU A 357 27.79 -9.73 -28.40
CA GLU A 357 27.36 -9.16 -29.67
C GLU A 357 26.73 -10.25 -30.55
N PRO A 358 25.47 -10.06 -31.00
CA PRO A 358 24.81 -11.07 -31.83
C PRO A 358 25.36 -11.05 -33.25
N GLN A 359 25.33 -12.21 -33.93
CA GLN A 359 25.57 -12.26 -35.37
C GLN A 359 24.39 -11.63 -36.11
N ILE A 360 24.64 -10.55 -36.86
CA ILE A 360 23.60 -9.81 -37.59
C ILE A 360 23.16 -10.60 -38.83
N GLY A 361 21.88 -10.92 -38.92
CA GLY A 361 21.29 -11.61 -40.07
C GLY A 361 19.98 -12.30 -39.71
N PRO A 362 19.23 -12.81 -40.70
CA PRO A 362 18.13 -13.73 -40.44
C PRO A 362 18.69 -15.09 -39.99
N HIS A 363 18.11 -15.65 -38.94
CA HIS A 363 18.48 -16.96 -38.40
C HIS A 363 17.23 -17.84 -38.25
N GLU A 364 17.38 -19.14 -38.48
CA GLU A 364 16.36 -20.14 -38.25
C GLU A 364 16.81 -21.09 -37.13
N ASN A 365 15.87 -21.82 -36.50
CA ASN A 365 16.15 -22.79 -35.43
C ASN A 365 16.89 -22.20 -34.21
N VAL A 366 16.52 -21.00 -33.79
CA VAL A 366 17.08 -20.34 -32.61
C VAL A 366 16.42 -20.86 -31.33
N GLY A 367 17.24 -21.25 -30.34
CA GLY A 367 16.79 -21.60 -29.00
C GLY A 367 17.11 -20.49 -28.00
N GLU A 368 16.13 -20.13 -27.16
CA GLU A 368 16.32 -19.22 -26.03
C GLU A 368 16.45 -20.03 -24.74
N VAL A 369 17.45 -19.69 -23.93
CA VAL A 369 17.66 -20.27 -22.60
C VAL A 369 17.58 -19.15 -21.58
N ASP A 370 16.57 -19.22 -20.71
CA ASP A 370 16.41 -18.31 -19.58
C ASP A 370 16.90 -18.98 -18.28
N PHE A 371 17.69 -18.25 -17.51
CA PHE A 371 18.14 -18.68 -16.18
C PHE A 371 17.09 -18.27 -15.15
N ALA A 372 16.25 -19.22 -14.75
CA ALA A 372 15.20 -19.01 -13.75
C ALA A 372 15.74 -18.31 -12.49
N SER A 373 15.34 -17.04 -12.30
CA SER A 373 15.70 -16.22 -11.14
C SER A 373 17.21 -16.17 -10.85
N LEU A 374 18.04 -15.93 -11.88
CA LEU A 374 19.50 -15.88 -11.77
C LEU A 374 19.99 -15.06 -10.57
N PHE A 375 19.60 -13.78 -10.48
CA PHE A 375 20.03 -12.90 -9.39
C PHE A 375 19.52 -13.36 -8.02
N GLY A 376 18.29 -13.90 -7.94
CA GLY A 376 17.76 -14.49 -6.71
C GLY A 376 18.58 -15.66 -6.20
N ASN A 377 18.96 -16.56 -7.11
CA ASN A 377 19.83 -17.69 -6.82
C ASN A 377 21.24 -17.26 -6.41
N ILE A 378 21.81 -16.24 -7.06
CA ILE A 378 23.11 -15.68 -6.69
C ILE A 378 23.05 -15.11 -5.28
N MET A 379 22.05 -14.26 -4.97
CA MET A 379 21.88 -13.67 -3.63
C MET A 379 21.80 -14.75 -2.55
N MET A 380 20.99 -15.79 -2.77
CA MET A 380 20.83 -16.89 -1.83
C MET A 380 22.13 -17.70 -1.67
N LYS A 381 22.77 -18.14 -2.77
CA LYS A 381 23.96 -19.01 -2.71
C LYS A 381 25.21 -18.29 -2.20
N LYS A 382 25.30 -16.97 -2.42
CA LYS A 382 26.46 -16.15 -2.05
C LYS A 382 26.21 -15.30 -0.81
N ASN A 383 25.04 -15.44 -0.17
CA ASN A 383 24.65 -14.67 1.01
C ASN A 383 24.79 -13.15 0.82
N ILE A 384 24.35 -12.66 -0.35
CA ILE A 384 24.44 -11.23 -0.70
C ILE A 384 23.23 -10.52 -0.11
N SER A 385 23.47 -9.60 0.82
CA SER A 385 22.48 -8.67 1.35
C SER A 385 23.17 -7.38 1.80
N ALA A 386 22.40 -6.31 2.01
CA ALA A 386 22.96 -5.02 2.43
C ALA A 386 23.70 -5.10 3.78
N GLU A 387 23.24 -5.97 4.69
CA GLU A 387 23.84 -6.20 6.01
C GLU A 387 25.08 -7.09 5.98
N THR A 388 25.35 -7.81 4.89
CA THR A 388 26.53 -8.69 4.78
C THR A 388 27.75 -7.99 4.19
N ILE A 389 27.60 -6.75 3.73
CA ILE A 389 28.69 -5.92 3.21
C ILE A 389 29.45 -5.31 4.39
N ASN A 390 30.76 -5.59 4.50
CA ASN A 390 31.64 -5.09 5.57
C ASN A 390 31.05 -5.30 6.97
N CYS A 391 30.43 -6.47 7.22
CA CYS A 391 29.86 -6.77 8.53
C CYS A 391 30.96 -6.74 9.60
N GLN A 392 30.62 -6.32 10.82
CA GLN A 392 31.56 -6.41 11.95
C GLN A 392 32.02 -7.84 12.23
N CYS A 393 31.28 -8.83 11.73
CA CYS A 393 31.59 -10.24 11.84
C CYS A 393 32.75 -10.71 10.95
N CYS A 394 33.09 -9.94 9.91
CA CYS A 394 34.15 -10.24 8.94
C CYS A 394 35.01 -8.98 8.79
N PRO A 395 35.97 -8.75 9.70
CA PRO A 395 36.80 -7.55 9.71
C PRO A 395 37.82 -7.48 8.56
N ASP A 396 38.03 -8.60 7.85
CA ASP A 396 38.99 -8.76 6.74
C ASP A 396 38.30 -8.82 5.37
#